data_AF-A0A9Q3I9E8-F1
#
_entry.id   AF-A0A9Q3I9E8-F1
#
_cell.length_a   1.000
_cell.length_b   1.000
_cell.length_c   1.000
_cell.angle_alpha   90.00
_cell.angle_beta   90.00
_cell.angle_gamma   90.00
#
_symmetry.space_group_name_H-M   'P 1'
#
loop_
_entity.id
_entity.type
_entity.pdbx_description
1 polymer ?
#
loop_
_entity_poly.entity_id
_entity_poly.type
_entity_poly.pdbx_seq_one_letter_code
_entity_poly.pdbx_strand_id
1 'polypeptide(L)'
;MRHDLIDVLYTYKNAFSSDNELLGTIKGHEVDITLNIDIPYPPVLRRPAYPANPRARVELEKHIQELIQLGVLKKVGHNDEV
;
A
#
# COMPACT_ATOMS: atom_id res chain seq x y z
N MET A 1 -30.62 -21.19 -9.44
CA MET A 1 -30.33 -19.74 -9.34
C MET A 1 -29.50 -19.35 -8.12
N ARG A 2 -29.96 -19.52 -6.86
CA ARG A 2 -29.12 -19.15 -5.69
C ARG A 2 -27.89 -20.05 -5.49
N HIS A 3 -28.02 -21.35 -5.77
CA HIS A 3 -26.91 -22.29 -5.67
C HIS A 3 -25.82 -22.00 -6.71
N ASP A 4 -26.23 -21.85 -7.97
CA ASP A 4 -25.31 -21.58 -9.09
C ASP A 4 -24.44 -20.34 -8.85
N LEU A 5 -25.00 -19.28 -8.23
CA LEU A 5 -24.22 -18.09 -7.87
C LEU A 5 -23.20 -18.38 -6.76
N ILE A 6 -23.59 -19.12 -5.72
CA ILE A 6 -22.69 -19.48 -4.62
C ILE A 6 -21.55 -20.35 -5.15
N ASP A 7 -21.84 -21.30 -6.05
CA ASP A 7 -20.85 -22.17 -6.66
C ASP A 7 -19.82 -21.37 -7.47
N VAL A 8 -20.26 -20.37 -8.24
CA VAL A 8 -19.37 -19.46 -8.99
C VAL A 8 -18.51 -18.64 -8.03
N LEU A 9 -19.10 -18.01 -7.01
CA LEU A 9 -18.36 -17.20 -6.04
C LEU A 9 -17.34 -18.03 -5.26
N TYR A 10 -17.67 -19.27 -4.91
CA TYR A 10 -16.76 -20.18 -4.23
C TYR A 10 -15.63 -20.65 -5.15
N THR A 11 -15.94 -21.00 -6.40
CA THR A 11 -14.97 -21.46 -7.40
C THR A 11 -13.93 -20.38 -7.71
N TYR A 12 -14.39 -19.13 -7.85
CA TYR A 12 -13.53 -17.99 -8.19
C TYR A 12 -13.21 -17.10 -7.00
N LYS A 13 -13.25 -17.61 -5.76
CA LYS A 13 -13.06 -16.80 -4.55
C LYS A 13 -11.78 -15.94 -4.57
N ASN A 14 -10.69 -16.45 -5.18
CA ASN A 14 -9.40 -15.77 -5.29
C ASN A 14 -9.39 -14.65 -6.35
N ALA A 15 -10.42 -14.54 -7.19
CA ALA A 15 -10.57 -13.45 -8.15
C ALA A 15 -11.19 -12.20 -7.52
N PHE A 16 -11.70 -12.31 -6.29
CA PHE A 16 -12.31 -11.21 -5.55
C PHE A 16 -11.34 -10.68 -4.49
N SER A 17 -11.35 -9.37 -4.28
CA SER A 17 -10.61 -8.76 -3.18
C SER A 17 -11.22 -9.20 -1.85
N SER A 18 -10.37 -9.62 -0.91
CA SER A 18 -10.78 -9.90 0.47
C SER A 18 -9.85 -9.19 1.45
N ASP A 19 -10.35 -8.92 2.65
CA ASP A 19 -9.58 -8.24 3.71
C ASP A 19 -8.48 -9.13 4.31
N ASN A 20 -8.44 -10.42 3.95
CA ASN A 20 -7.52 -11.41 4.48
C ASN A 20 -6.27 -11.60 3.61
N GLU A 21 -6.22 -10.98 2.43
CA GLU A 21 -5.13 -11.14 1.47
C GLU A 21 -4.35 -9.85 1.30
N LEU A 22 -3.02 -9.96 1.22
CA LEU A 22 -2.15 -8.80 1.03
C LEU A 22 -2.32 -8.23 -0.38
N LEU A 23 -2.66 -6.94 -0.46
CA LEU A 23 -2.68 -6.17 -1.69
C LEU A 23 -1.24 -5.90 -2.12
N GLY A 24 -0.73 -6.69 -3.07
CA GLY A 24 0.68 -6.62 -3.49
C GLY A 24 1.33 -7.98 -3.73
N THR A 25 0.59 -9.09 -3.53
CA THR A 25 1.11 -10.45 -3.80
C THR A 25 1.28 -10.76 -5.30
N ILE A 26 0.87 -9.84 -6.19
CA ILE A 26 1.01 -10.01 -7.64
C ILE A 26 2.47 -9.77 -8.04
N LYS A 27 3.19 -10.87 -8.29
CA LYS A 27 4.59 -10.86 -8.71
C LYS A 27 4.73 -10.39 -10.15
N GLY A 28 5.79 -9.64 -10.47
CA GLY A 28 6.13 -9.24 -11.85
C GLY A 28 5.57 -7.89 -12.29
N HIS A 29 5.01 -7.10 -11.36
CA HIS A 29 4.58 -5.72 -11.60
C HIS A 29 5.40 -4.69 -10.81
N GLU A 30 6.61 -5.06 -10.40
CA GLU A 30 7.55 -4.16 -9.77
C GLU A 30 7.94 -3.04 -10.76
N VAL A 31 7.91 -1.79 -10.29
CA VAL A 31 8.26 -0.63 -11.11
C VAL A 31 9.63 -0.14 -10.65
N ASP A 32 10.59 -0.12 -11.57
CA ASP A 32 11.87 0.54 -11.38
C ASP A 32 11.72 2.02 -11.77
N ILE A 33 11.95 2.92 -10.81
CA ILE A 33 11.84 4.37 -11.01
C ILE A 33 13.24 4.95 -10.97
N THR A 34 13.82 5.18 -12.15
CA THR A 34 15.10 5.87 -12.29
C THR A 34 14.91 7.38 -12.13
N LEU A 35 15.68 8.00 -11.24
CA LEU A 35 15.67 9.45 -11.07
C LEU A 35 16.47 10.12 -12.19
N ASN A 36 15.96 11.22 -12.73
CA ASN A 36 16.66 12.04 -13.74
C ASN A 36 17.71 12.98 -13.13
N ILE A 37 18.26 12.65 -11.97
CA ILE A 37 19.26 13.45 -11.27
C ILE A 37 20.52 12.61 -11.07
N ASP A 38 21.66 13.23 -11.38
CA ASP A 38 22.96 12.65 -11.13
C ASP A 38 23.57 13.23 -9.85
N ILE A 39 24.44 12.46 -9.22
CA ILE A 39 25.34 12.94 -8.16
C ILE A 39 26.04 14.22 -8.70
N PRO A 40 26.11 15.34 -7.94
CA PRO A 40 25.99 15.44 -6.49
C PRO A 40 24.68 16.07 -5.99
N TYR A 41 23.65 16.23 -6.81
CA TYR A 41 22.43 16.91 -6.39
C TYR A 41 21.55 15.94 -5.58
N PRO A 42 21.48 16.06 -4.24
CA PRO A 42 20.65 15.15 -3.47
C PRO A 42 19.18 15.41 -3.82
N PRO A 43 18.34 14.38 -4.00
CA PRO A 43 16.89 14.59 -4.05
C PRO A 43 16.49 15.37 -2.79
N VAL A 44 15.68 16.42 -2.93
CA VAL A 44 15.32 17.33 -1.83
C VAL A 44 14.71 16.51 -0.69
N LEU A 45 15.52 16.26 0.34
CA LEU A 45 15.20 15.35 1.43
C LEU A 45 14.34 16.07 2.46
N ARG A 46 13.09 15.60 2.55
CA ARG A 46 12.13 15.79 3.66
C ARG A 46 11.64 17.23 3.87
N ARG A 47 10.50 17.53 3.24
CA ARG A 47 9.64 18.60 3.74
C ARG A 47 8.99 18.14 5.05
N PRO A 48 8.86 19.01 6.07
CA PRO A 48 8.08 18.66 7.25
C PRO A 48 6.65 18.33 6.83
N ALA A 49 6.04 17.36 7.51
CA ALA A 49 4.63 17.09 7.30
C ALA A 49 3.82 18.35 7.63
N TYR A 50 2.84 18.66 6.79
CA TYR A 50 1.92 19.75 7.07
C TYR A 50 1.12 19.43 8.35
N PRO A 51 0.80 20.43 9.17
CA PRO A 51 -0.02 20.22 10.35
C PRO A 51 -1.40 19.71 9.93
N ALA A 52 -1.80 18.55 10.45
CA ALA A 52 -3.12 17.99 10.22
C ALA A 52 -4.07 18.38 11.37
N ASN A 53 -5.34 18.60 11.04
CA ASN A 53 -6.41 18.75 12.04
C ASN A 53 -6.48 17.46 12.90
N PRO A 54 -6.58 17.55 14.25
CA PRO A 54 -6.69 16.38 15.14
C PRO A 54 -7.72 15.34 14.71
N ARG A 55 -8.90 15.77 14.24
CA ARG A 55 -9.93 14.84 13.76
C ARG A 55 -9.50 14.10 12.50
N ALA A 56 -8.88 14.81 11.57
CA ALA A 56 -8.36 14.20 10.34
C ALA A 56 -7.25 13.20 10.66
N ARG A 57 -6.39 13.52 11.63
CA ARG A 57 -5.31 12.61 12.05
C ARG A 57 -5.84 11.28 12.57
N VAL A 58 -6.91 11.28 13.36
CA VAL A 58 -7.50 10.04 13.91
C VAL A 58 -8.08 9.16 12.81
N GLU A 59 -8.78 9.73 11.83
CA GLU A 59 -9.32 8.95 10.72
C GLU A 59 -8.22 8.45 9.77
N LEU A 60 -7.21 9.29 9.48
CA LEU A 60 -6.06 8.89 8.68
C LEU A 60 -5.28 7.74 9.32
N GLU A 61 -5.11 7.76 10.65
CA GLU A 61 -4.43 6.69 11.37
C GLU A 61 -5.10 5.33 11.13
N LYS A 62 -6.44 5.26 11.13
CA LYS A 62 -7.17 4.00 10.87
C LYS A 62 -6.81 3.44 9.48
N HIS A 63 -6.88 4.29 8.46
CA HIS A 63 -6.57 3.88 7.09
C HIS A 63 -5.09 3.53 6.89
N ILE A 64 -4.18 4.24 7.57
CA ILE A 64 -2.76 3.91 7.54
C ILE A 64 -2.54 2.51 8.14
N GLN A 65 -3.19 2.18 9.26
CA GLN A 65 -3.09 0.85 9.86
C GLN A 65 -3.67 -0.24 8.96
N GLU A 66 -4.81 0.01 8.31
CA GLU A 66 -5.39 -0.90 7.31
C GLU A 66 -4.39 -1.18 6.17
N LEU A 67 -3.77 -0.13 5.60
CA LEU A 67 -2.81 -0.27 4.51
C LEU A 67 -1.51 -0.99 4.94
N ILE A 68 -1.10 -0.86 6.20
CA ILE A 68 0.01 -1.63 6.76
C ILE A 68 -0.38 -3.12 6.84
N GLN A 69 -1.57 -3.43 7.34
CA GLN A 69 -2.07 -4.80 7.44
C GLN A 69 -2.22 -5.47 6.08
N LEU A 70 -2.64 -4.71 5.07
CA LEU A 70 -2.75 -5.17 3.68
C LEU A 70 -1.41 -5.27 2.96
N GLY A 71 -0.28 -4.90 3.59
CA GLY A 71 1.05 -4.99 3.01
C GLY A 71 1.39 -3.91 1.98
N VAL A 72 0.54 -2.88 1.86
CA VAL A 72 0.74 -1.75 0.92
C VAL A 72 1.74 -0.75 1.48
N LEU A 73 1.69 -0.48 2.79
CA LEU A 73 2.61 0.41 3.48
C LEU A 73 3.56 -0.37 4.38
N LYS A 74 4.85 -0.03 4.34
CA LYS A 74 5.88 -0.55 5.24
C LYS A 74 6.62 0.61 5.90
N LYS A 75 6.93 0.45 7.19
CA LYS A 75 7.82 1.37 7.89
C LYS A 75 9.26 1.17 7.37
N VAL A 76 9.85 2.22 6.83
CA VAL A 76 11.23 2.26 6.35
C VAL A 76 12.08 3.03 7.36
N GLY A 77 13.15 2.38 7.84
CA GLY A 77 14.12 2.95 8.78
C GLY A 77 15.05 3.97 8.13
N HIS A 78 15.84 4.67 8.94
CA HIS A 78 16.86 5.60 8.42
C HIS A 78 18.00 4.89 7.66
N ASN A 79 18.21 3.61 7.96
CA ASN A 79 19.29 2.78 7.40
C ASN A 79 18.79 1.75 6.38
N ASP A 80 17.48 1.74 6.08
CA ASP A 80 16.98 0.89 5.00
C ASP A 80 17.32 1.59 3.68
N GLU A 81 18.17 0.96 2.87
CA GLU A 81 18.41 1.40 1.50
C GLU A 81 17.08 1.23 0.71
N VAL A 82 16.63 2.33 0.09
CA VAL A 82 15.46 2.37 -0.80
C VAL A 82 15.94 2.34 -2.23
#